data_AF-A0A522WUK3-F1
#
_entry.id   AF-A0A522WUK3-F1
#
_cell.length_a   1.000
_cell.length_b   1.000
_cell.length_c   1.000
_cell.angle_alpha   90.00
_cell.angle_beta   90.00
_cell.angle_gamma   90.00
#
_symmetry.space_group_name_H-M   'P 1'
#
loop_
_entity.id
_entity.type
_entity.pdbx_description
1 polymer ?
#
loop_
_entity_poly.entity_id
_entity_poly.type
_entity_poly.pdbx_seq_one_letter_code
_entity_poly.pdbx_strand_id
1 'polypeptide(L)' 'MTQLLDQAFQEASKLPDMQQNIIARWLLNELLAEKKWDSLFAESEDFLASLADEALSEHRAGKTKPLNLDAL' A
#
# COMPACT_ATOMS: atom_id res chain seq x y z
N MET A 1 -20.46 -13.06 3.45
CA MET A 1 -19.81 -12.16 2.47
C MET A 1 -20.54 -10.82 2.53
N THR A 2 -19.89 -9.70 2.23
CA THR A 2 -20.61 -8.43 2.17
C THR A 2 -21.48 -8.42 0.91
N GLN A 3 -22.60 -7.67 0.94
CA GLN A 3 -23.51 -7.60 -0.21
C GLN A 3 -22.78 -7.19 -1.51
N LEU A 4 -21.84 -6.25 -1.40
CA LEU A 4 -21.06 -5.79 -2.55
C LEU A 4 -20.13 -6.88 -3.10
N LEU A 5 -19.45 -7.64 -2.23
CA LEU A 5 -18.55 -8.70 -2.65
C LEU A 5 -19.32 -9.88 -3.25
N ASP A 6 -20.49 -10.21 -2.70
CA ASP A 6 -21.41 -11.21 -3.27
C ASP A 6 -21.82 -10.82 -4.70
N GLN A 7 -22.25 -9.58 -4.90
CA GLN A 7 -22.61 -9.06 -6.23
C GLN A 7 -21.43 -9.13 -7.21
N ALA A 8 -20.22 -8.79 -6.77
CA ALA A 8 -19.03 -8.87 -7.62
C ALA A 8 -18.73 -10.31 -8.08
N PHE A 9 -18.83 -11.29 -7.18
CA PHE A 9 -18.67 -12.71 -7.55
C PHE A 9 -19.78 -13.20 -8.48
N GLN A 10 -21.02 -12.78 -8.26
CA GLN A 10 -22.14 -13.12 -9.16
C GLN A 10 -21.90 -12.59 -10.57
N GLU A 11 -21.48 -11.33 -10.73
CA GLU A 11 -21.19 -10.78 -12.06
C GLU A 11 -19.96 -11.45 -12.70
N ALA A 12 -18.89 -11.69 -11.92
CA ALA A 12 -17.70 -12.38 -12.42
C ALA A 12 -18.03 -13.79 -12.92
N SER A 13 -18.90 -14.53 -12.22
CA SER A 13 -19.29 -15.90 -12.58
C SER A 13 -20.02 -16.02 -13.93
N LYS A 14 -20.56 -14.91 -14.46
CA LYS A 14 -21.24 -14.89 -15.76
C LYS A 14 -20.25 -14.78 -16.94
N LEU A 15 -18.99 -14.47 -16.68
CA LEU A 15 -17.95 -14.31 -17.70
C LEU A 15 -17.40 -15.66 -18.16
N PRO A 16 -16.73 -15.75 -19.33
CA PRO A 16 -16.00 -16.96 -19.72
C PRO A 16 -14.88 -17.32 -18.74
N ASP A 17 -14.58 -18.61 -18.60
CA ASP A 17 -13.58 -19.15 -17.66
C ASP A 17 -12.24 -18.43 -17.70
N MET A 18 -11.77 -18.04 -18.88
CA MET A 18 -10.52 -17.29 -19.03
C MET A 18 -10.58 -15.94 -18.29
N GLN A 19 -11.68 -15.21 -18.43
CA GLN A 19 -11.87 -13.91 -17.78
C GLN A 19 -12.07 -14.08 -16.28
N GLN A 20 -12.82 -15.10 -15.86
CA GLN A 20 -12.96 -15.45 -14.44
C GLN A 20 -11.59 -15.70 -13.79
N ASN A 21 -10.74 -16.50 -14.45
CA ASN A 21 -9.40 -16.81 -13.95
C ASN A 21 -8.47 -15.59 -13.91
N ILE A 22 -8.59 -14.66 -14.87
CA ILE A 22 -7.84 -13.39 -14.85
C ILE A 22 -8.25 -12.55 -13.62
N ILE A 23 -9.55 -12.38 -13.40
CA ILE A 23 -10.07 -11.62 -12.25
C ILE A 23 -9.67 -12.29 -10.92
N ALA A 24 -9.80 -13.61 -10.83
CA ALA A 24 -9.43 -14.36 -9.64
C ALA A 24 -7.93 -14.22 -9.34
N ARG A 25 -7.06 -14.33 -10.35
CA ARG A 25 -5.61 -14.14 -10.19
C ARG A 25 -5.29 -12.73 -9.71
N TRP A 26 -5.91 -11.71 -10.32
CA TRP A 26 -5.71 -10.32 -9.93
C TRP A 26 -6.12 -10.09 -8.46
N LEU A 27 -7.32 -10.51 -8.06
CA LEU A 27 -7.82 -10.34 -6.70
C LEU A 27 -6.94 -11.05 -5.67
N LEU A 28 -6.49 -12.28 -5.96
CA LEU A 28 -5.60 -13.02 -5.06
C LEU A 28 -4.24 -12.31 -4.91
N ASN A 29 -3.69 -11.78 -5.99
CA ASN A 29 -2.44 -11.04 -5.94
C ASN A 29 -2.57 -9.76 -5.11
N GLU A 30 -3.68 -9.03 -5.26
CA GLU A 30 -3.95 -7.82 -4.49
C GLU A 30 -4.01 -8.13 -2.98
N LEU A 31 -4.78 -9.16 -2.60
CA LEU A 31 -4.89 -9.58 -1.19
C LEU A 31 -3.54 -10.02 -0.60
N LEU A 32 -2.65 -10.61 -1.40
CA LEU A 32 -1.31 -10.98 -0.96
C LEU A 32 -0.40 -9.76 -0.85
N ALA A 33 -0.50 -8.80 -1.76
CA ALA A 33 0.25 -7.56 -1.73
C ALA A 33 -0.12 -6.72 -0.50
N GLU A 34 -1.40 -6.58 -0.20
CA GLU A 34 -1.90 -5.89 1.00
C GLU A 34 -1.35 -6.53 2.28
N LYS A 35 -1.47 -7.84 2.42
CA LYS A 35 -0.92 -8.56 3.58
C LYS A 35 0.59 -8.38 3.73
N LYS A 36 1.32 -8.34 2.62
CA LYS A 36 2.77 -8.10 2.63
C LYS A 36 3.08 -6.67 3.09
N TRP A 37 2.31 -5.68 2.63
CA TRP A 37 2.43 -4.30 3.07
C TRP A 37 2.14 -4.15 4.56
N ASP A 38 1.06 -4.76 5.06
CA ASP A 38 0.72 -4.76 6.49
C ASP A 38 1.88 -5.31 7.34
N SER A 39 2.49 -6.42 6.93
CA SER A 39 3.64 -7.02 7.63
C SER A 39 4.85 -6.11 7.61
N LEU A 40 5.21 -5.58 6.42
CA LEU A 40 6.38 -4.69 6.28
C LEU A 40 6.20 -3.40 7.09
N PHE A 41 4.98 -2.86 7.11
CA PHE A 41 4.67 -1.65 7.86
C PHE A 41 4.74 -1.92 9.37
N ALA A 42 4.16 -3.01 9.86
CA ALA A 42 4.22 -3.39 11.27
C ALA A 42 5.67 -3.58 11.78
N GLU A 43 6.58 -4.02 10.92
CA GLU A 43 8.00 -4.22 11.24
C GLU A 43 8.84 -2.94 11.07
N SER A 44 8.26 -1.84 10.56
CA SER A 44 9.00 -0.63 10.18
C SER A 44 9.15 0.42 11.29
N GLU A 45 8.47 0.27 12.44
CA GLU A 45 8.38 1.30 13.49
C GLU A 45 9.76 1.82 13.94
N ASP A 46 10.67 0.91 14.33
CA ASP A 46 12.01 1.28 14.80
C ASP A 46 12.84 1.98 13.72
N PHE A 47 12.71 1.53 12.46
CA PHE A 47 13.42 2.13 11.33
C PHE A 47 12.87 3.52 10.98
N LEU A 48 11.55 3.70 10.98
CA LEU A 48 10.95 5.00 10.76
C LEU A 48 11.26 5.97 11.90
N ALA A 49 11.32 5.48 13.15
CA ALA A 49 11.73 6.27 14.30
C ALA A 49 13.18 6.77 14.15
N SER A 50 14.10 5.91 13.70
CA SER A 50 15.49 6.32 13.50
C SER A 50 15.65 7.36 12.39
N LEU A 51 14.90 7.22 11.28
CA LEU A 51 14.85 8.23 10.22
C LEU A 51 14.28 9.57 10.71
N ALA A 52 13.25 9.52 11.56
CA ALA A 52 12.66 10.72 12.14
C ALA A 52 13.65 11.44 13.07
N ASP A 53 14.37 10.69 13.92
CA ASP A 53 15.41 11.24 14.79
C ASP A 53 16.57 11.85 13.99
N GLU A 54 16.98 11.20 12.90
CA GLU A 54 17.99 11.73 11.99
C GLU A 54 17.54 13.06 11.37
N ALA A 55 16.34 13.11 10.79
CA ALA A 55 15.80 14.33 10.19
C ALA A 55 15.70 15.48 11.19
N LEU A 56 15.28 15.21 12.44
CA LEU A 56 15.24 16.21 13.51
C LEU A 56 16.64 16.69 13.90
N SER A 57 17.62 15.78 13.96
CA SER A 57 19.01 16.12 14.24
C SER A 57 19.59 17.03 13.16
N GLU A 58 19.37 16.70 11.88
CA GLU A 58 19.80 17.51 10.75
C GLU A 58 19.16 18.90 10.74
N HIS A 59 17.86 18.98 11.05
CA HIS A 59 17.16 20.25 11.18
C HIS A 59 17.76 21.12 12.27
N ARG A 60 17.99 20.56 13.47
CA ARG A 60 18.64 21.26 14.59
C ARG A 60 20.07 21.70 14.26
N ALA A 61 20.77 20.93 13.44
CA ALA A 61 22.11 21.26 12.95
C ALA A 61 22.11 22.29 11.80
N GLY A 62 20.95 22.78 11.37
CA GLY A 62 20.83 23.77 10.28
C GLY A 62 21.11 23.19 8.89
N LYS A 63 21.05 21.86 8.73
CA LYS A 63 21.33 21.17 7.46
C LYS A 63 20.11 21.07 6.53
N THR A 64 18.93 21.46 7.01
CA THR A 64 17.69 21.44 6.23
C THR A 64 17.38 22.80 5.63
N LYS A 65 16.61 22.83 4.54
CA LYS A 65 16.05 24.06 3.95
C LYS A 65 14.53 23.99 3.93
N PRO A 66 13.82 25.14 3.98
CA PRO A 66 12.38 25.17 3.73
C PRO A 66 12.03 24.57 2.37
N LEU A 67 10.94 23.80 2.32
CA LEU A 67 10.40 23.29 1.07
C LEU A 67 9.82 24.44 0.25
N ASN A 68 10.32 24.63 -0.97
CA ASN A 68 9.78 25.58 -1.94
C ASN A 68 9.06 24.79 -3.05
N LEU A 69 7.73 24.83 -3.06
CA LEU A 69 6.91 24.09 -4.01
C LEU A 69 7.00 24.63 -5.45
N ASP A 70 7.32 25.92 -5.61
CA ASP A 70 7.46 26.55 -6.93
C ASP A 70 8.77 26.20 -7.64
N ALA A 71 9.69 25.54 -6.92
CA ALA A 71 11.01 25.14 -7.41
C ALA A 71 11.18 23.63 -7.53
N LEU A 72 10.09 22.85 -7.44
CA LEU A 72 10.03 21.42 -7.75
C LEU A 72 9.91 21.19 -9.26
#